data_AF-A0A3M0Z725-F1
#
_entry.id   AF-A0A3M0Z725-F1
#
_cell.length_a   1.000
_cell.length_b   1.000
_cell.length_c   1.000
_cell.angle_alpha   90.00
_cell.angle_beta   90.00
_cell.angle_gamma   90.00
#
_symmetry.space_group_name_H-M   'P 1'
#
loop_
_entity.id
_entity.type
_entity.pdbx_description
1 polymer ?
#
loop_
_entity_poly.entity_id
_entity_poly.type
_entity_poly.pdbx_seq_one_letter_code
_entity_poly.pdbx_strand_id
1 'polypeptide(L)'
;MAAALDAATVKAAYRRYARVYDLLFGAIFQPGRRRVIRSLGCRPGERVLEVGVGTGLSLPLYPPETRVVGVDLSRDMLERARERVARLGLRQVEGLLEMDAERMAFATGSFDKVVAMYVVSVVPHPERLVEEMCRVCKPGGDIYIVNHFSSDHPLLRASEGLFSRFAGKMGFRPDLPLEPLLEGTGLQLVEAGRTNLFGYWRMLRCRNGCRSELAA
;
A
#
# COMPACT_ATOMS: atom_id res chain seq x y z
N MET A 1 -11.72 -6.91 23.80
CA MET A 1 -12.49 -6.30 22.70
C MET A 1 -11.75 -5.07 22.21
N ALA A 2 -11.00 -5.18 21.11
CA ALA A 2 -10.36 -4.03 20.47
C ALA A 2 -11.46 -3.16 19.84
N ALA A 3 -11.55 -1.89 20.24
CA ALA A 3 -12.48 -0.95 19.64
C ALA A 3 -12.10 -0.73 18.17
N ALA A 4 -13.07 -0.90 17.27
CA ALA A 4 -12.90 -0.59 15.86
C ALA A 4 -12.48 0.88 15.70
N LEU A 5 -11.40 1.11 14.96
CA LEU A 5 -10.92 2.46 14.65
C LEU A 5 -11.95 3.19 13.79
N ASP A 6 -12.40 4.35 14.25
CA ASP A 6 -13.25 5.25 13.49
C ASP A 6 -12.44 6.00 12.41
N ALA A 7 -12.89 5.90 11.17
CA ALA A 7 -12.23 6.51 10.01
C ALA A 7 -12.08 8.03 10.14
N ALA A 8 -12.95 8.71 10.89
CA ALA A 8 -12.82 10.14 11.13
C ALA A 8 -11.64 10.48 12.07
N THR A 9 -11.36 9.63 13.06
CA THR A 9 -10.21 9.76 13.96
C THR A 9 -8.88 9.58 13.21
N VAL A 10 -8.82 8.61 12.29
CA VAL A 10 -7.69 8.43 11.37
C VAL A 10 -7.51 9.69 10.52
N LYS A 11 -8.55 10.18 9.84
CA LYS A 11 -8.45 11.41 9.03
C LYS A 11 -7.97 12.64 9.83
N ALA A 12 -8.40 12.79 11.08
CA ALA A 12 -8.00 13.91 11.95
C ALA A 12 -6.51 13.87 12.35
N ALA A 13 -5.99 12.70 12.70
CA ALA A 13 -4.57 12.52 13.02
C ALA A 13 -3.68 12.78 11.79
N TYR A 14 -4.12 12.36 10.61
CA TYR A 14 -3.43 12.57 9.34
C TYR A 14 -3.34 14.05 8.94
N ARG A 15 -4.43 14.83 9.04
CA ARG A 15 -4.42 16.27 8.70
C ARG A 15 -3.41 17.07 9.53
N ARG A 16 -3.28 16.74 10.82
CA ARG A 16 -2.53 17.57 11.77
C ARG A 16 -1.01 17.41 11.67
N TYR A 17 -0.52 16.30 11.10
CA TYR A 17 0.92 15.98 11.06
C TYR A 17 1.51 15.83 9.65
N ALA A 18 0.71 15.86 8.58
CA ALA A 18 1.13 15.57 7.21
C ALA A 18 2.44 16.24 6.75
N ARG A 19 2.69 17.52 7.10
CA ARG A 19 3.90 18.25 6.67
C ARG A 19 5.20 17.77 7.34
N VAL A 20 5.16 17.47 8.63
CA VAL A 20 6.36 17.04 9.39
C VAL A 20 6.58 15.53 9.22
N TYR A 21 5.51 14.78 8.98
CA TYR A 21 5.54 13.34 8.74
C TYR A 21 6.13 12.99 7.36
N ASP A 22 5.75 13.70 6.28
CA ASP A 22 6.29 13.49 4.92
C ASP A 22 7.82 13.59 4.85
N LEU A 23 8.45 14.48 5.63
CA LEU A 23 9.89 14.71 5.59
C LEU A 23 10.67 13.60 6.33
N LEU A 24 10.20 13.22 7.52
CA LEU A 24 10.82 12.19 8.36
C LEU A 24 10.55 10.78 7.81
N PHE A 25 9.30 10.44 7.50
CA PHE A 25 8.91 9.16 6.89
C PHE A 25 9.24 9.11 5.39
N GLY A 26 9.38 10.24 4.72
CA GLY A 26 9.89 10.26 3.35
C GLY A 26 11.28 9.62 3.29
N ALA A 27 12.24 10.19 4.02
CA ALA A 27 13.64 9.76 4.00
C ALA A 27 13.82 8.31 4.48
N ILE A 28 13.16 7.90 5.57
CA ILE A 28 13.30 6.56 6.15
C ILE A 28 12.75 5.47 5.22
N PHE A 29 11.64 5.73 4.53
CA PHE A 29 10.94 4.71 3.74
C PHE A 29 11.29 4.76 2.25
N GLN A 30 12.01 5.79 1.79
CA GLN A 30 12.42 5.93 0.38
C GLN A 30 13.23 4.73 -0.15
N PRO A 31 14.19 4.15 0.60
CA PRO A 31 14.89 2.95 0.16
C PRO A 31 13.94 1.76 -0.08
N GLY A 32 12.93 1.62 0.78
CA GLY A 32 11.88 0.61 0.65
C GLY A 32 11.04 0.81 -0.61
N ARG A 33 10.55 2.04 -0.86
CA ARG A 33 9.82 2.40 -2.09
C ARG A 33 10.64 2.09 -3.34
N ARG A 34 11.93 2.49 -3.35
CA ARG A 34 12.82 2.25 -4.49
C ARG A 34 13.06 0.77 -4.73
N ARG A 35 13.23 -0.03 -3.68
CA ARG A 35 13.37 -1.49 -3.79
C ARG A 35 12.12 -2.09 -4.40
N VAL A 36 10.94 -1.72 -3.89
CA VAL A 36 9.66 -2.28 -4.32
C VAL A 36 9.38 -1.94 -5.77
N ILE A 37 9.53 -0.68 -6.16
CA ILE A 37 9.29 -0.24 -7.54
C ILE A 37 10.29 -0.88 -8.51
N ARG A 38 11.54 -1.11 -8.09
CA ARG A 38 12.49 -1.90 -8.87
C ARG A 38 12.04 -3.36 -8.99
N SER A 39 11.59 -3.97 -7.89
CA SER A 39 11.12 -5.36 -7.85
C SER A 39 9.84 -5.58 -8.65
N LEU A 40 9.01 -4.54 -8.89
CA LEU A 40 7.86 -4.64 -9.79
C LEU A 40 8.27 -5.15 -11.17
N GLY A 41 9.48 -4.81 -11.62
CA GLY A 41 9.99 -5.22 -12.93
C GLY A 41 9.07 -4.77 -14.07
N CYS A 42 8.53 -3.54 -13.96
CA CYS A 42 7.54 -3.02 -14.87
C CYS A 42 8.04 -3.05 -16.32
N ARG A 43 7.22 -3.57 -17.22
CA ARG A 43 7.47 -3.61 -18.66
C ARG A 43 6.85 -2.38 -19.33
N PRO A 44 7.38 -1.93 -20.48
CA PRO A 44 6.78 -0.85 -21.25
C PRO A 44 5.28 -1.11 -21.52
N GLY A 45 4.45 -0.11 -21.24
CA GLY A 45 3.00 -0.17 -21.45
C GLY A 45 2.20 -0.88 -20.35
N GLU A 46 2.85 -1.55 -19.38
CA GLU A 46 2.13 -2.13 -18.25
C GLU A 46 1.46 -1.04 -17.41
N ARG A 47 0.24 -1.34 -16.99
CA ARG A 47 -0.58 -0.45 -16.17
C ARG A 47 -0.51 -0.87 -14.71
N VAL A 48 -0.05 0.04 -13.86
CA VAL A 48 0.20 -0.20 -12.44
C VAL A 48 -0.75 0.65 -11.60
N LEU A 49 -1.39 0.02 -10.61
CA LEU A 49 -2.14 0.73 -9.58
C LEU A 49 -1.30 0.86 -8.31
N GLU A 50 -1.13 2.07 -7.81
CA GLU A 50 -0.62 2.33 -6.47
C GLU A 50 -1.77 2.70 -5.53
N VAL A 51 -2.01 1.83 -4.55
CA VAL A 51 -3.03 1.99 -3.51
C VAL A 51 -2.43 2.74 -2.32
N GLY A 52 -3.07 3.84 -1.92
CA GLY A 52 -2.58 4.79 -0.92
C GLY A 52 -1.32 5.52 -1.36
N VAL A 53 -1.42 6.20 -2.50
CA VAL A 53 -0.30 6.94 -3.13
C VAL A 53 0.20 8.11 -2.26
N GLY A 54 -0.59 8.56 -1.28
CA GLY A 54 -0.24 9.66 -0.38
C GLY A 54 0.14 10.91 -1.15
N THR A 55 1.24 11.55 -0.76
CA THR A 55 1.76 12.72 -1.49
C THR A 55 2.49 12.36 -2.80
N GLY A 56 2.59 11.08 -3.17
CA GLY A 56 3.23 10.65 -4.42
C GLY A 56 4.76 10.61 -4.37
N LEU A 57 5.35 10.27 -3.22
CA LEU A 57 6.80 10.16 -3.04
C LEU A 57 7.45 9.04 -3.88
N SER A 58 6.66 8.02 -4.21
CA SER A 58 6.97 6.85 -5.04
C SER A 58 6.90 7.16 -6.54
N LEU A 59 6.02 8.06 -6.97
CA LEU A 59 5.72 8.34 -8.38
C LEU A 59 6.96 8.62 -9.25
N PRO A 60 7.98 9.40 -8.79
CA PRO A 60 9.18 9.65 -9.59
C PRO A 60 10.07 8.42 -9.81
N LEU A 61 9.85 7.32 -9.07
CA LEU A 61 10.67 6.13 -9.13
C LEU A 61 10.17 5.13 -10.19
N TYR A 62 8.93 5.29 -10.67
CA TYR A 62 8.40 4.46 -11.74
C TYR A 62 9.08 4.77 -13.08
N PRO A 63 9.36 3.75 -13.91
CA PRO A 63 9.92 3.96 -15.24
C PRO A 63 8.99 4.83 -16.11
N PRO A 64 9.54 5.73 -16.96
CA PRO A 64 8.74 6.61 -17.82
C PRO A 64 7.78 5.88 -18.78
N GLU A 65 8.09 4.64 -19.15
CA GLU A 65 7.32 3.82 -20.09
C GLU A 65 6.14 3.09 -19.43
N THR A 66 5.96 3.25 -18.12
CA THR A 66 4.84 2.65 -17.37
C THR A 66 3.62 3.56 -17.37
N ARG A 67 2.46 2.99 -17.04
CA ARG A 67 1.18 3.71 -16.90
C ARG A 67 0.70 3.58 -15.46
N VAL A 68 0.95 4.59 -14.64
CA VAL A 68 0.69 4.57 -13.19
C VAL A 68 -0.61 5.29 -12.86
N VAL A 69 -1.53 4.63 -12.17
CA VAL A 69 -2.68 5.25 -11.52
C VAL A 69 -2.47 5.19 -10.01
N GLY A 70 -2.63 6.32 -9.32
CA GLY A 70 -2.58 6.37 -7.86
C GLY A 70 -3.95 6.64 -7.25
N VAL A 71 -4.26 5.97 -6.15
CA VAL A 71 -5.47 6.25 -5.35
C VAL A 71 -5.14 6.56 -3.91
N ASP A 72 -5.89 7.46 -3.28
CA ASP A 72 -5.81 7.76 -1.84
C ASP A 72 -7.17 8.25 -1.34
N LEU A 73 -7.48 8.04 -0.06
CA LEU A 73 -8.71 8.55 0.55
C LEU A 73 -8.62 10.05 0.90
N SER A 74 -7.40 10.59 0.98
CA SER A 74 -7.15 11.97 1.38
C SER A 74 -6.98 12.90 0.18
N ARG A 75 -7.97 13.75 -0.05
CA ARG A 75 -7.91 14.82 -1.05
C ARG A 75 -6.66 15.71 -0.89
N ASP A 76 -6.34 16.11 0.35
CA ASP A 76 -5.20 16.98 0.65
C ASP A 76 -3.86 16.34 0.25
N MET A 77 -3.74 15.01 0.38
CA MET A 77 -2.55 14.26 -0.05
C MET A 77 -2.45 14.20 -1.57
N LEU A 78 -3.57 13.93 -2.25
CA LEU A 78 -3.64 13.90 -3.71
C LEU A 78 -3.33 15.25 -4.34
N GLU A 79 -3.74 16.36 -3.73
CA GLU A 79 -3.38 17.71 -4.19
C GLU A 79 -1.84 17.88 -4.22
N ARG A 80 -1.14 17.48 -3.15
CA ARG A 80 0.34 17.49 -3.12
C ARG A 80 0.96 16.53 -4.14
N ALA A 81 0.35 15.38 -4.36
CA ALA A 81 0.80 14.44 -5.38
C ALA A 81 0.68 15.03 -6.78
N ARG A 82 -0.43 15.71 -7.09
CA ARG A 82 -0.63 16.42 -8.36
C ARG A 82 0.39 17.55 -8.55
N GLU A 83 0.65 18.35 -7.52
CA GLU A 83 1.70 19.38 -7.54
C GLU A 83 3.08 18.76 -7.85
N ARG A 84 3.40 17.63 -7.22
CA ARG A 84 4.66 16.91 -7.46
C ARG A 84 4.76 16.38 -8.89
N VAL A 85 3.68 15.78 -9.41
CA VAL A 85 3.60 15.29 -10.79
C VAL A 85 3.85 16.42 -11.78
N ALA A 86 3.18 17.55 -11.60
CA ALA A 86 3.34 18.73 -12.46
C ALA A 86 4.76 19.29 -12.38
N ARG A 87 5.29 19.48 -11.17
CA ARG A 87 6.63 20.06 -10.94
C ARG A 87 7.76 19.20 -11.54
N LEU A 88 7.62 17.88 -11.52
CA LEU A 88 8.64 16.95 -12.00
C LEU A 88 8.37 16.43 -13.42
N GLY A 89 7.26 16.82 -14.05
CA GLY A 89 6.89 16.38 -15.39
C GLY A 89 6.70 14.87 -15.51
N LEU A 90 6.08 14.22 -14.51
CA LEU A 90 5.94 12.76 -14.44
C LEU A 90 4.87 12.23 -15.41
N ARG A 91 5.24 12.06 -16.67
CA ARG A 91 4.33 11.66 -17.75
C ARG A 91 3.77 10.24 -17.62
N GLN A 92 4.45 9.38 -16.87
CA GLN A 92 4.00 8.02 -16.58
C GLN A 92 2.76 7.98 -15.68
N VAL A 93 2.41 9.08 -15.00
CA VAL A 93 1.23 9.15 -14.12
C VAL A 93 -0.02 9.48 -14.92
N GLU A 94 -0.89 8.49 -15.09
CA GLU A 94 -2.15 8.63 -15.83
C GLU A 94 -3.23 9.38 -15.04
N GLY A 95 -3.22 9.20 -13.72
CA GLY A 95 -4.31 9.68 -12.89
C GLY A 95 -4.05 9.52 -11.40
N LEU A 96 -4.58 10.48 -10.64
CA LEU A 96 -4.56 10.51 -9.18
C LEU A 96 -6.00 10.73 -8.69
N LEU A 97 -6.60 9.68 -8.13
CA LEU A 97 -8.04 9.60 -7.89
C LEU A 97 -8.33 9.43 -6.39
N GLU A 98 -9.35 10.16 -5.90
CA GLU A 98 -9.83 10.00 -4.53
C GLU A 98 -10.72 8.77 -4.47
N MET A 99 -10.27 7.72 -3.78
CA MET A 99 -11.00 6.45 -3.65
C MET A 99 -10.73 5.78 -2.31
N ASP A 100 -11.72 5.01 -1.86
CA ASP A 100 -11.53 4.05 -0.78
C ASP A 100 -10.82 2.81 -1.32
N ALA A 101 -9.73 2.40 -0.67
CA ALA A 101 -8.97 1.22 -1.04
C ALA A 101 -9.75 -0.08 -0.82
N GLU A 102 -10.76 -0.06 0.07
CA GLU A 102 -11.65 -1.19 0.32
C GLU A 102 -12.82 -1.27 -0.67
N ARG A 103 -12.99 -0.26 -1.55
CA ARG A 103 -14.00 -0.28 -2.62
C ARG A 103 -13.65 0.66 -3.77
N MET A 104 -12.88 0.16 -4.72
CA MET A 104 -12.37 0.96 -5.85
C MET A 104 -13.33 0.95 -7.05
N ALA A 105 -13.51 2.10 -7.67
CA ALA A 105 -14.37 2.26 -8.86
C ALA A 105 -13.67 1.85 -10.18
N PHE A 106 -12.88 0.78 -10.14
CA PHE A 106 -12.25 0.18 -11.33
C PHE A 106 -12.95 -1.12 -11.72
N ALA A 107 -12.91 -1.46 -13.00
CA ALA A 107 -13.36 -2.78 -13.47
C ALA A 107 -12.41 -3.89 -12.99
N THR A 108 -12.93 -5.11 -12.90
CA THR A 108 -12.12 -6.31 -12.62
C THR A 108 -11.02 -6.47 -13.67
N GLY A 109 -9.80 -6.82 -13.26
CA GLY A 109 -8.67 -7.05 -14.17
C GLY A 109 -8.18 -5.81 -14.93
N SER A 110 -8.29 -4.62 -14.34
CA SER A 110 -7.87 -3.35 -14.95
C SER A 110 -6.36 -3.09 -14.96
N PHE A 111 -5.58 -3.79 -14.12
CA PHE A 111 -4.16 -3.49 -13.88
C PHE A 111 -3.27 -4.73 -14.01
N ASP A 112 -2.11 -4.58 -14.63
CA ASP A 112 -1.11 -5.64 -14.75
C ASP A 112 -0.40 -5.91 -13.42
N LYS A 113 -0.23 -4.85 -12.62
CA LYS A 113 0.34 -4.92 -11.28
C LYS A 113 -0.40 -4.00 -10.33
N VAL A 114 -0.54 -4.41 -9.08
CA VAL A 114 -1.11 -3.58 -8.02
C VAL A 114 -0.14 -3.55 -6.85
N VAL A 115 0.11 -2.38 -6.29
CA VAL A 115 1.04 -2.19 -5.18
C VAL A 115 0.42 -1.35 -4.07
N ALA A 116 0.56 -1.81 -2.83
CA ALA A 116 0.20 -1.06 -1.63
C ALA A 116 1.44 -0.92 -0.74
N MET A 117 1.87 0.32 -0.52
CA MET A 117 3.07 0.63 0.27
C MET A 117 2.70 1.33 1.58
N TYR A 118 2.78 0.60 2.69
CA TYR A 118 2.55 1.09 4.05
C TYR A 118 1.09 1.50 4.35
N VAL A 119 0.14 0.91 3.62
CA VAL A 119 -1.29 1.28 3.67
C VAL A 119 -2.14 0.24 4.39
N VAL A 120 -1.78 -1.04 4.34
CA VAL A 120 -2.60 -2.14 4.88
C VAL A 120 -2.81 -2.04 6.39
N SER A 121 -1.89 -1.43 7.13
CA SER A 121 -1.95 -1.25 8.59
C SER A 121 -2.83 -0.08 9.05
N VAL A 122 -3.30 0.75 8.12
CA VAL A 122 -4.06 1.98 8.42
C VAL A 122 -5.49 1.94 7.89
N VAL A 123 -5.86 0.89 7.16
CA VAL A 123 -7.24 0.66 6.73
C VAL A 123 -8.07 -0.05 7.81
N PRO A 124 -9.38 0.26 7.90
CA PRO A 124 -10.30 -0.43 8.79
C PRO A 124 -10.35 -1.96 8.57
N HIS A 125 -10.41 -2.39 7.32
CA HIS A 125 -10.60 -3.78 6.89
C HIS A 125 -9.52 -4.18 5.88
N PRO A 126 -8.32 -4.59 6.35
CA PRO A 126 -7.21 -4.97 5.47
C PRO A 126 -7.55 -6.14 4.54
N GLU A 127 -8.41 -7.06 4.97
CA GLU A 127 -8.96 -8.14 4.17
C GLU A 127 -9.70 -7.63 2.92
N ARG A 128 -10.56 -6.62 3.07
CA ARG A 128 -11.31 -6.01 1.97
C ARG A 128 -10.41 -5.26 1.00
N LEU A 129 -9.40 -4.57 1.52
CA LEU A 129 -8.37 -3.94 0.67
C LEU A 129 -7.69 -5.00 -0.19
N VAL A 130 -7.33 -6.15 0.37
CA VAL A 130 -6.65 -7.21 -0.39
C VAL A 130 -7.59 -7.85 -1.40
N GLU A 131 -8.85 -8.11 -1.05
CA GLU A 131 -9.88 -8.56 -1.99
C GLU A 131 -10.05 -7.60 -3.17
N GLU A 132 -10.11 -6.30 -2.90
CA GLU A 132 -10.20 -5.29 -3.97
C GLU A 132 -8.93 -5.23 -4.83
N MET A 133 -7.74 -5.32 -4.22
CA MET A 133 -6.48 -5.42 -4.96
C MET A 133 -6.48 -6.64 -5.89
N CYS A 134 -6.97 -7.79 -5.41
CA CYS A 134 -7.16 -9.01 -6.20
C CYS A 134 -8.13 -8.80 -7.36
N ARG A 135 -9.28 -8.18 -7.10
CA ARG A 135 -10.32 -7.94 -8.10
C ARG A 135 -9.82 -7.03 -9.23
N VAL A 136 -9.17 -5.92 -8.89
CA VAL A 136 -8.72 -4.94 -9.92
C VAL A 136 -7.44 -5.38 -10.63
N CYS A 137 -6.65 -6.28 -10.03
CA CYS A 137 -5.51 -6.89 -10.68
C CYS A 137 -5.96 -7.93 -11.73
N LYS A 138 -5.26 -8.00 -12.86
CA LYS A 138 -5.50 -9.03 -13.87
C LYS A 138 -5.27 -10.43 -13.28
N PRO A 139 -6.00 -11.46 -13.73
CA PRO A 139 -5.66 -12.84 -13.41
C PRO A 139 -4.21 -13.15 -13.80
N GLY A 140 -3.45 -13.73 -12.88
CA GLY A 140 -2.02 -14.00 -13.04
C GLY A 140 -1.11 -12.77 -12.95
N GLY A 141 -1.65 -11.57 -12.72
CA GLY A 141 -0.89 -10.35 -12.45
C GLY A 141 -0.19 -10.39 -11.09
N ASP A 142 0.73 -9.45 -10.86
CA ASP A 142 1.49 -9.37 -9.61
C ASP A 142 0.87 -8.35 -8.64
N ILE A 143 0.77 -8.73 -7.38
CA ILE A 143 0.32 -7.89 -6.27
C ILE A 143 1.47 -7.74 -5.28
N TYR A 144 1.80 -6.50 -4.94
CA TYR A 144 2.87 -6.16 -4.01
C TYR A 144 2.30 -5.49 -2.77
N ILE A 145 2.63 -6.03 -1.61
CA ILE A 145 2.21 -5.46 -0.33
C ILE A 145 3.47 -5.22 0.50
N VAL A 146 3.64 -3.98 0.94
CA VAL A 146 4.77 -3.59 1.78
C VAL A 146 4.21 -3.06 3.07
N ASN A 147 4.49 -3.74 4.17
CA ASN A 147 4.02 -3.32 5.47
C ASN A 147 4.94 -3.80 6.59
N HIS A 148 4.66 -3.31 7.79
CA HIS A 148 5.12 -3.97 8.99
C HIS A 148 4.32 -5.26 9.15
N PHE A 149 5.01 -6.35 9.40
CA PHE A 149 4.42 -7.60 9.85
C PHE A 149 5.16 -7.96 11.13
N SER A 150 4.44 -8.34 12.18
CA SER A 150 4.99 -8.56 13.51
C SER A 150 6.16 -9.54 13.46
N SER A 151 7.24 -9.22 14.19
CA SER A 151 8.44 -10.06 14.23
C SER A 151 8.20 -11.30 15.10
N ASP A 152 8.74 -12.45 14.68
CA ASP A 152 8.77 -13.69 15.48
C ASP A 152 9.71 -13.61 16.71
N HIS A 153 10.39 -12.48 16.91
CA HIS A 153 11.39 -12.32 17.97
C HIS A 153 10.75 -11.85 19.29
N PRO A 154 10.86 -12.62 20.40
CA PRO A 154 10.13 -12.35 21.65
C PRO A 154 10.37 -10.97 22.27
N LEU A 155 11.61 -10.45 22.15
CA LEU A 155 12.01 -9.15 22.68
C LEU A 155 11.41 -7.97 21.88
N LEU A 156 11.19 -8.13 20.58
CA LEU A 156 10.53 -7.12 19.75
C LEU A 156 9.02 -7.16 19.94
N ARG A 157 8.40 -8.34 20.13
CA ARG A 157 6.99 -8.44 20.55
C ARG A 157 6.71 -7.71 21.87
N ALA A 158 7.64 -7.80 22.83
CA ALA A 158 7.48 -7.15 24.13
C ALA A 158 7.53 -5.61 24.02
N SER A 159 8.37 -5.06 23.12
CA SER A 159 8.40 -3.62 22.85
C SER A 159 7.25 -3.16 21.96
N GLU A 160 6.78 -4.00 21.02
CA GLU A 160 5.56 -3.80 20.23
C GLU A 160 4.32 -3.70 21.12
N GLY A 161 4.22 -4.51 22.19
CA GLY A 161 3.13 -4.44 23.18
C GLY A 161 3.07 -3.13 23.98
N LEU A 162 4.21 -2.46 24.17
CA LEU A 162 4.26 -1.15 24.82
C LEU A 162 3.96 -0.02 23.81
N PHE A 163 4.42 -0.17 22.56
CA PHE A 163 4.13 0.73 21.45
C PHE A 163 2.67 0.65 21.00
N SER A 164 2.01 -0.52 21.08
CA SER A 164 0.63 -0.74 20.63
C SER A 164 -0.40 0.11 21.38
N ARG A 165 -0.16 0.39 22.67
CA ARG A 165 -0.98 1.28 23.50
C ARG A 165 -0.90 2.74 23.04
N PHE A 166 0.19 3.12 22.37
CA PHE A 166 0.38 4.42 21.74
C PHE A 166 -0.02 4.42 20.24
N ALA A 167 0.21 3.32 19.54
CA ALA A 167 -0.06 3.16 18.11
C ALA A 167 -1.56 3.17 17.78
N GLY A 168 -2.40 2.64 18.66
CA GLY A 168 -3.86 2.74 18.54
C GLY A 168 -4.36 4.19 18.58
N LYS A 169 -3.65 5.11 19.26
CA LYS A 169 -3.93 6.56 19.23
C LYS A 169 -3.29 7.28 18.04
N MET A 170 -2.31 6.65 17.38
CA MET A 170 -1.60 7.18 16.21
C MET A 170 -2.14 6.64 14.86
N GLY A 171 -3.14 5.75 14.89
CA GLY A 171 -3.84 5.27 13.69
C GLY A 171 -3.17 4.11 12.94
N PHE A 172 -2.36 3.29 13.61
CA PHE A 172 -1.65 2.16 12.98
C PHE A 172 -1.87 0.86 13.76
N ARG A 173 -2.14 -0.26 13.06
CA ARG A 173 -2.16 -1.62 13.63
C ARG A 173 -0.76 -2.25 13.58
N PRO A 174 -0.07 -2.46 14.72
CA PRO A 174 1.26 -3.08 14.75
C PRO A 174 1.21 -4.59 14.51
N ASP A 175 0.14 -5.25 14.93
CA ASP A 175 -0.05 -6.69 14.82
C ASP A 175 -0.91 -7.04 13.60
N LEU A 176 -0.30 -7.07 12.42
CA LEU A 176 -0.94 -7.60 11.21
C LEU A 176 -0.31 -8.97 10.89
N PRO A 177 -0.95 -10.09 11.28
CA PRO A 177 -0.48 -11.40 10.91
C PRO A 177 -0.62 -11.57 9.39
N LEU A 178 0.42 -12.13 8.77
CA LEU A 178 0.53 -12.26 7.31
C LEU A 178 -0.41 -13.33 6.77
N GLU A 179 -0.57 -14.40 7.53
CA GLU A 179 -1.27 -15.61 7.15
C GLU A 179 -2.78 -15.34 7.00
N PRO A 180 -3.47 -14.69 7.96
CA PRO A 180 -4.90 -14.38 7.82
C PRO A 180 -5.22 -13.37 6.71
N LEU A 181 -4.23 -12.57 6.30
CA LEU A 181 -4.39 -11.61 5.20
C LEU A 181 -4.39 -12.30 3.83
N LEU A 182 -3.68 -13.41 3.71
CA LEU A 182 -3.55 -14.18 2.47
C LEU A 182 -4.57 -15.32 2.42
N GLU A 183 -4.93 -15.89 3.57
CA GLU A 183 -5.95 -16.94 3.70
C GLU A 183 -7.30 -16.48 3.14
N GLY A 184 -7.93 -17.33 2.32
CA GLY A 184 -9.24 -17.05 1.71
C GLY A 184 -9.21 -16.12 0.48
N THR A 185 -8.13 -15.38 0.24
CA THR A 185 -8.08 -14.40 -0.86
C THR A 185 -7.74 -15.01 -2.22
N GLY A 186 -7.14 -16.20 -2.29
CA GLY A 186 -6.67 -16.81 -3.54
C GLY A 186 -5.31 -16.28 -4.05
N LEU A 187 -4.65 -15.41 -3.27
CA LEU A 187 -3.28 -14.97 -3.54
C LEU A 187 -2.28 -16.11 -3.37
N GLN A 188 -1.36 -16.23 -4.32
CA GLN A 188 -0.25 -17.17 -4.24
C GLN A 188 1.02 -16.38 -3.88
N LEU A 189 1.56 -16.59 -2.67
CA LEU A 189 2.82 -15.95 -2.28
C LEU A 189 3.96 -16.48 -3.15
N VAL A 190 4.61 -15.60 -3.90
CA VAL A 190 5.75 -15.92 -4.78
C VAL A 190 7.06 -15.60 -4.07
N GLU A 191 7.13 -14.45 -3.39
CA GLU A 191 8.34 -14.00 -2.70
C GLU A 191 7.96 -13.20 -1.46
N ALA A 192 8.71 -13.37 -0.37
CA ALA A 192 8.68 -12.49 0.78
C ALA A 192 10.11 -12.04 1.12
N GLY A 193 10.33 -10.73 1.19
CA GLY A 193 11.66 -10.16 1.41
C GLY A 193 11.64 -8.95 2.34
N ARG A 194 12.75 -8.72 3.06
CA ARG A 194 12.91 -7.53 3.92
C ARG A 194 13.22 -6.30 3.07
N THR A 195 12.63 -5.15 3.41
CA THR A 195 12.79 -3.89 2.65
C THR A 195 13.73 -2.87 3.29
N ASN A 196 14.06 -3.02 4.57
CA ASN A 196 15.00 -2.14 5.30
C ASN A 196 16.10 -2.94 6.03
N LEU A 197 17.16 -2.22 6.39
CA LEU A 197 18.38 -2.77 7.02
C LEU A 197 18.10 -3.47 8.37
N PHE A 198 17.03 -3.07 9.07
CA PHE A 198 16.66 -3.60 10.38
C PHE A 198 15.55 -4.67 10.35
N GLY A 199 15.08 -5.06 9.16
CA GLY A 199 14.14 -6.18 8.99
C GLY A 199 12.70 -5.96 9.48
N TYR A 200 12.35 -4.73 9.84
CA TYR A 200 11.03 -4.36 10.38
C TYR A 200 9.91 -4.36 9.31
N TRP A 201 10.22 -4.04 8.05
CA TRP A 201 9.21 -4.04 6.97
C TRP A 201 9.45 -5.18 5.99
N ARG A 202 8.39 -5.93 5.67
CA ARG A 202 8.43 -6.97 4.64
C ARG A 202 7.69 -6.49 3.39
N MET A 203 8.25 -6.85 2.25
CA MET A 203 7.59 -6.84 0.95
C MET A 203 7.14 -8.26 0.66
N LEU A 204 5.88 -8.38 0.28
CA LEU A 204 5.30 -9.58 -0.28
C LEU A 204 5.10 -9.33 -1.77
N ARG A 205 5.47 -10.32 -2.56
CA ARG A 205 5.04 -10.45 -3.94
C ARG A 205 4.11 -11.64 -4.02
N CYS A 206 2.87 -11.39 -4.38
CA CYS A 206 1.86 -12.40 -4.59
C CYS A 206 1.46 -12.42 -6.07
N ARG A 207 1.14 -13.60 -6.60
CA ARG A 207 0.50 -13.74 -7.90
C ARG A 207 -1.01 -13.84 -7.70
N ASN A 208 -1.75 -13.13 -8.53
CA ASN A 208 -3.21 -13.13 -8.48
C ASN A 208 -3.77 -14.46 -9.02
N GLY A 209 -4.05 -15.40 -8.11
CA GLY A 209 -4.67 -16.68 -8.41
C GLY A 209 -6.20 -16.68 -8.25
N CYS A 210 -6.79 -15.53 -7.93
CA CYS A 210 -8.22 -15.40 -7.70
C CYS A 210 -8.97 -15.74 -8.98
N ARG A 211 -9.79 -16.79 -8.95
CA ARG A 211 -10.71 -17.07 -10.05
C ARG A 211 -11.71 -15.94 -10.09
N SER A 212 -11.81 -15.25 -11.22
CA SER A 212 -12.91 -14.32 -11.46
C SER A 212 -14.18 -15.15 -11.61
N GLU A 213 -14.82 -15.52 -10.50
CA GLU A 213 -16.23 -15.94 -10.53
C GLU A 213 -17.03 -14.70 -10.90
N LEU A 214 -17.19 -14.46 -12.21
CA LEU A 214 -18.21 -13.64 -12.90
C LEU A 214 -17.79 -13.48 -14.36
N ALA A 215 -17.85 -14.59 -15.09
CA ALA A 215 -18.08 -14.62 -16.52
C ALA A 215 -19.20 -15.64 -16.76
N ALA A 216 -20.42 -15.27 -16.36
CA ALA A 216 -21.68 -15.88 -16.75
C ALA A 216 -22.68 -14.76 -16.99
#